data_AF-A0A2J6N8J2-F1
#
_entry.id   AF-A0A2J6N8J2-F1
#
_cell.length_a   1.000
_cell.length_b   1.000
_cell.length_c   1.000
_cell.angle_alpha   90.00
_cell.angle_beta   90.00
_cell.angle_gamma   90.00
#
_symmetry.space_group_name_H-M   'P 1'
#
loop_
_entity.id
_entity.type
_entity.pdbx_description
1 polymer ?
#
loop_
_entity_poly.entity_id
_entity_poly.type
_entity_poly.pdbx_seq_one_letter_code
_entity_poly.pdbx_strand_id
1 'polypeptide(L)'
;MGLSIDRDEKKAGLLGWLKNIFGNPKNYTWEDMIQDVIVRLKDEGEKFDELEYRTKKRIQELTDRIVENLKKYDSPNIKEDEKRTYHNLAKMYAEEVYELRNFLKAILFTKISFERVIQRLQTVRDYKDFQAALGPVSKMLAGVKNEISAIFPKVGETLDEINRNITDMMISTSNSMGGFNTNQTFMINEDVEKIIQEAWKLADSNVEKMLPEPKKLIQQTTQITNLSTQQSTQREINQQKSIVNKTEKIQLEAQTSSSSYNIEIVENIILNEIKKTGGKLNIQEITTNYGIDKEKIYEALYNLKKKGKIEIKDNPK
;
A
#
# COMPACT_ATOMS: atom_id res chain seq x y z
N MET A 1 -26.82 -24.21 49.04
CA MET A 1 -27.24 -23.79 47.69
C MET A 1 -26.07 -23.10 47.02
N GLY A 2 -25.26 -23.84 46.29
CA GLY A 2 -24.17 -23.29 45.49
C GLY A 2 -24.61 -23.24 44.04
N LEU A 3 -24.67 -22.04 43.46
CA LEU A 3 -24.86 -21.82 42.04
C LEU A 3 -23.52 -22.11 41.34
N SER A 4 -23.43 -23.29 40.74
CA SER A 4 -22.38 -23.63 39.79
C SER A 4 -22.63 -22.82 38.51
N ILE A 5 -21.86 -21.75 38.32
CA ILE A 5 -21.71 -21.11 37.01
C ILE A 5 -20.86 -22.07 36.18
N ASP A 6 -21.50 -22.68 35.20
CA ASP A 6 -20.87 -23.58 34.25
C ASP A 6 -19.79 -22.81 33.47
N ARG A 7 -18.57 -23.31 33.53
CA ARG A 7 -17.34 -22.66 33.05
C ARG A 7 -16.88 -23.34 31.76
N ASP A 8 -17.76 -23.46 30.78
CA ASP A 8 -17.48 -24.18 29.52
C ASP A 8 -17.34 -23.29 28.28
N GLU A 9 -16.99 -22.00 28.44
CA GLU A 9 -16.71 -21.11 27.30
C GLU A 9 -15.24 -21.04 26.84
N LYS A 10 -14.35 -21.89 27.36
CA LYS A 10 -12.94 -21.87 26.96
C LYS A 10 -12.40 -23.24 26.61
N LYS A 11 -12.84 -23.78 25.45
CA LYS A 11 -12.11 -24.81 24.67
C LYS A 11 -12.70 -25.16 23.30
N ALA A 12 -13.49 -24.28 22.68
CA ALA A 12 -13.78 -24.41 21.26
C ALA A 12 -12.59 -23.84 20.46
N GLY A 13 -11.70 -24.70 19.98
CA GLY A 13 -10.63 -24.30 19.05
C GLY A 13 -11.20 -23.70 17.76
N LEU A 14 -10.33 -23.31 16.83
CA LEU A 14 -10.63 -22.69 15.52
C LEU A 14 -11.62 -23.46 14.61
N LEU A 15 -12.09 -24.64 15.05
CA LEU A 15 -13.07 -25.52 14.41
C LEU A 15 -14.42 -25.56 15.17
N GLY A 16 -14.61 -24.73 16.20
CA GLY A 16 -15.77 -24.75 17.07
C GLY A 16 -17.10 -24.40 16.39
N TRP A 17 -17.06 -23.48 15.42
CA TRP A 17 -18.26 -23.11 14.66
C TRP A 17 -18.69 -24.23 13.71
N LEU A 18 -17.75 -25.07 13.23
CA LEU A 18 -18.04 -26.25 12.40
C LEU A 18 -18.72 -27.39 13.18
N LYS A 19 -18.57 -27.49 14.51
CA LYS A 19 -19.35 -28.46 15.29
C LYS A 19 -20.85 -28.12 15.32
N ASN A 20 -21.19 -26.84 15.16
CA ASN A 20 -22.57 -26.40 14.91
C ASN A 20 -22.97 -26.51 13.42
N ILE A 21 -22.05 -26.81 12.51
CA ILE A 21 -22.30 -27.05 11.08
C ILE A 21 -22.66 -28.52 10.79
N PHE A 22 -22.11 -29.47 11.54
CA PHE A 22 -22.35 -30.91 11.32
C PHE A 22 -23.30 -31.54 12.36
N GLY A 23 -24.04 -30.72 13.09
CA GLY A 23 -24.80 -31.11 14.28
C GLY A 23 -26.29 -30.78 14.26
N ASN A 24 -26.99 -30.79 13.10
CA ASN A 24 -28.43 -31.08 12.94
C ASN A 24 -28.76 -31.07 11.42
N PRO A 25 -29.27 -32.15 10.79
CA PRO A 25 -29.44 -32.20 9.35
C PRO A 25 -30.74 -31.48 8.94
N LYS A 26 -30.65 -30.16 8.70
CA LYS A 26 -31.60 -29.47 7.82
C LYS A 26 -30.84 -28.92 6.62
N ASN A 27 -31.06 -29.58 5.48
CA ASN A 27 -30.76 -29.22 4.08
C ASN A 27 -30.00 -27.90 3.87
N TYR A 28 -28.67 -27.96 3.92
CA TYR A 28 -27.80 -26.87 3.46
C TYR A 28 -27.68 -26.95 1.92
N THR A 29 -27.86 -25.83 1.23
CA THR A 29 -27.68 -25.74 -0.22
C THR A 29 -26.24 -25.33 -0.56
N TRP A 30 -25.79 -25.53 -1.80
CA TRP A 30 -24.44 -25.12 -2.21
C TRP A 30 -24.33 -23.58 -2.24
N GLU A 31 -25.44 -22.89 -2.50
CA GLU A 31 -25.56 -21.44 -2.40
C GLU A 31 -25.25 -20.96 -0.98
N ASP A 32 -25.78 -21.64 0.05
CA ASP A 32 -25.50 -21.32 1.45
C ASP A 32 -24.00 -21.51 1.76
N MET A 33 -23.39 -22.59 1.24
CA MET A 33 -21.96 -22.84 1.46
C MET A 33 -21.06 -21.81 0.77
N ILE A 34 -21.38 -21.39 -0.47
CA ILE A 34 -20.64 -20.32 -1.15
C ILE A 34 -20.82 -19.00 -0.40
N GLN A 35 -22.03 -18.73 0.09
CA GLN A 35 -22.32 -17.53 0.86
C GLN A 35 -21.49 -17.48 2.15
N ASP A 36 -21.34 -18.60 2.86
CA ASP A 36 -20.50 -18.69 4.05
C ASP A 36 -19.01 -18.43 3.74
N VAL A 37 -18.51 -18.95 2.61
CA VAL A 37 -17.14 -18.65 2.16
C VAL A 37 -16.97 -17.16 1.85
N ILE A 38 -17.94 -16.54 1.18
CA ILE A 38 -17.93 -15.10 0.90
C ILE A 38 -17.89 -14.29 2.20
N VAL A 39 -18.73 -14.64 3.18
CA VAL A 39 -18.75 -13.97 4.49
C VAL A 39 -17.38 -14.09 5.17
N ARG A 40 -16.81 -15.30 5.19
CA ARG A 40 -15.51 -15.52 5.82
C ARG A 40 -14.36 -14.74 5.17
N LEU A 41 -14.35 -14.65 3.84
CA LEU A 41 -13.35 -13.84 3.12
C LEU A 41 -13.51 -12.35 3.42
N LYS A 42 -14.74 -11.86 3.58
CA LYS A 42 -15.01 -10.47 3.99
C LYS A 42 -14.51 -10.22 5.41
N ASP A 43 -14.87 -11.07 6.36
CA ASP A 43 -14.45 -10.96 7.75
C ASP A 43 -12.91 -10.98 7.88
N GLU A 44 -12.24 -11.85 7.12
CA GLU A 44 -10.78 -11.88 7.10
C GLU A 44 -10.21 -10.61 6.45
N GLY A 45 -10.83 -10.09 5.39
CA GLY A 45 -10.45 -8.83 4.75
C GLY A 45 -10.59 -7.61 5.67
N GLU A 46 -11.64 -7.53 6.49
CA GLU A 46 -11.86 -6.44 7.45
C GLU A 46 -10.75 -6.37 8.51
N LYS A 47 -10.18 -7.52 8.91
CA LYS A 47 -9.03 -7.54 9.84
C LYS A 47 -7.81 -6.83 9.27
N PHE A 48 -7.68 -6.77 7.95
CA PHE A 48 -6.60 -6.02 7.30
C PHE A 48 -6.85 -4.51 7.29
N ASP A 49 -8.06 -4.01 7.55
CA ASP A 49 -8.31 -2.56 7.66
C ASP A 49 -7.61 -1.96 8.87
N GLU A 50 -7.71 -2.62 10.03
CA GLU A 50 -7.01 -2.19 11.24
C GLU A 50 -5.50 -2.26 11.03
N LEU A 51 -5.02 -3.34 10.41
CA LEU A 51 -3.61 -3.54 10.15
C LEU A 51 -3.06 -2.51 9.15
N GLU A 52 -3.82 -2.18 8.11
CA GLU A 52 -3.52 -1.11 7.17
C GLU A 52 -3.40 0.23 7.90
N TYR A 53 -4.41 0.57 8.71
CA TYR A 53 -4.43 1.82 9.46
C TYR A 53 -3.22 1.95 10.40
N ARG A 54 -2.95 0.91 11.19
CA ARG A 54 -1.83 0.90 12.14
C ARG A 54 -0.47 0.99 11.44
N THR A 55 -0.30 0.27 10.33
CA THR A 55 0.93 0.33 9.52
C THR A 55 1.13 1.73 8.94
N LYS A 56 0.08 2.34 8.37
CA LYS A 56 0.15 3.72 7.84
C LYS A 56 0.52 4.71 8.93
N LYS A 57 -0.13 4.64 10.09
CA LYS A 57 0.17 5.50 11.22
C LYS A 57 1.64 5.36 11.65
N ARG A 58 2.13 4.12 11.76
CA ARG A 58 3.53 3.86 12.12
C ARG A 58 4.52 4.45 11.11
N ILE A 59 4.23 4.33 9.82
CA ILE A 59 5.06 4.92 8.77
C ILE A 59 5.11 6.45 8.90
N GLN A 60 3.97 7.08 9.16
CA GLN A 60 3.91 8.53 9.38
C GLN A 60 4.75 8.95 10.59
N GLU A 61 4.59 8.28 11.73
CA GLU A 61 5.38 8.56 12.94
C GLU A 61 6.89 8.44 12.70
N LEU A 62 7.33 7.42 11.96
CA LEU A 62 8.74 7.24 11.63
C LEU A 62 9.23 8.30 10.63
N THR A 63 8.40 8.68 9.68
CA THR A 63 8.70 9.76 8.73
C THR A 63 8.90 11.08 9.46
N ASP A 64 8.05 11.40 10.43
CA ASP A 64 8.19 12.60 11.27
C ASP A 64 9.51 12.57 12.05
N ARG A 65 9.89 11.40 12.60
CA ARG A 65 11.17 11.22 13.27
C ARG A 65 12.36 11.38 12.33
N ILE A 66 12.28 10.91 11.08
CA ILE A 66 13.34 11.14 10.08
C ILE A 66 13.52 12.64 9.90
N VAL A 67 12.43 13.38 9.66
CA VAL A 67 12.47 14.84 9.47
C VAL A 67 13.02 15.55 10.71
N GLU A 68 12.62 15.15 11.91
CA GLU A 68 13.13 15.71 13.16
C GLU A 68 14.64 15.50 13.32
N ASN A 69 15.13 14.28 13.07
CA ASN A 69 16.55 13.96 13.19
C ASN A 69 17.38 14.67 12.11
N LEU A 70 16.87 14.79 10.88
CA LEU A 70 17.54 15.57 9.83
C LEU A 70 17.61 17.06 10.19
N LYS A 71 16.56 17.65 10.76
CA LYS A 71 16.61 19.03 11.28
C LYS A 71 17.66 19.23 12.36
N LYS A 72 17.82 18.26 13.27
CA LYS A 72 18.86 18.30 14.31
C LYS A 72 20.26 18.13 13.70
N TYR A 73 20.40 17.25 12.72
CA TYR A 73 21.63 17.05 11.95
C TYR A 73 22.11 18.35 11.25
N ASP A 74 21.18 19.12 10.70
CA ASP A 74 21.45 20.40 10.02
C ASP A 74 21.55 21.62 10.96
N SER A 75 21.34 21.44 12.26
CA SER A 75 21.34 22.56 13.21
C SER A 75 22.74 23.21 13.31
N PRO A 76 22.83 24.55 13.29
CA PRO A 76 24.09 25.22 13.54
C PRO A 76 24.59 24.93 14.96
N ASN A 77 25.91 24.87 15.15
CA ASN A 77 26.60 24.68 16.44
C ASN A 77 26.39 23.34 17.15
N ILE A 78 26.10 22.27 16.41
CA ILE A 78 26.08 20.90 16.93
C ILE A 78 27.47 20.26 16.91
N LYS A 79 27.79 19.41 17.89
CA LYS A 79 29.04 18.63 17.90
C LYS A 79 29.00 17.50 16.87
N GLU A 80 30.18 17.08 16.39
CA GLU A 80 30.29 16.07 15.32
C GLU A 80 29.76 14.68 15.74
N ASP A 81 29.94 14.30 17.00
CA ASP A 81 29.42 13.05 17.58
C ASP A 81 27.88 13.05 17.65
N GLU A 82 27.28 14.17 18.06
CA GLU A 82 25.82 14.37 18.05
C GLU A 82 25.27 14.37 16.62
N LYS A 83 25.95 15.05 15.69
CA LYS A 83 25.59 15.07 14.26
C LYS A 83 25.56 13.67 13.67
N ARG A 84 26.60 12.87 13.90
CA ARG A 84 26.65 11.46 13.48
C ARG A 84 25.50 10.63 14.06
N THR A 85 25.13 10.91 15.32
CA THR A 85 24.02 10.21 15.99
C THR A 85 22.69 10.49 15.30
N TYR A 86 22.36 11.76 15.04
CA TYR A 86 21.11 12.12 14.36
C TYR A 86 21.04 11.59 12.93
N HIS A 87 22.15 11.61 12.20
CA HIS A 87 22.23 11.00 10.87
C HIS A 87 21.92 9.50 10.90
N ASN A 88 22.55 8.77 11.83
CA ASN A 88 22.34 7.32 11.97
C ASN A 88 20.89 6.99 12.37
N LEU A 89 20.27 7.80 13.25
CA LEU A 89 18.86 7.63 13.62
C LEU A 89 17.93 7.87 12.43
N ALA A 90 18.14 8.94 11.66
CA ALA A 90 17.36 9.22 10.46
C ALA A 90 17.48 8.08 9.43
N LYS A 91 18.70 7.55 9.23
CA LYS A 91 18.94 6.41 8.35
C LYS A 91 18.20 5.16 8.83
N MET A 92 18.32 4.81 10.11
CA MET A 92 17.65 3.64 10.70
C MET A 92 16.13 3.73 10.56
N TYR A 93 15.52 4.90 10.83
CA TYR A 93 14.09 5.07 10.65
C TYR A 93 13.65 5.00 9.18
N ALA A 94 14.48 5.43 8.23
CA ALA A 94 14.17 5.30 6.81
C ALA A 94 14.23 3.86 6.31
N GLU A 95 15.16 3.07 6.82
CA GLU A 95 15.22 1.62 6.56
C GLU A 95 13.94 0.93 7.07
N GLU A 96 13.50 1.26 8.28
CA GLU A 96 12.24 0.73 8.83
C GLU A 96 11.01 1.17 8.02
N VAL A 97 10.94 2.44 7.58
CA VAL A 97 9.87 2.92 6.70
C VAL A 97 9.84 2.16 5.38
N TYR A 98 11.02 1.83 4.82
CA TYR A 98 11.09 1.04 3.59
C TYR A 98 10.47 -0.35 3.78
N GLU A 99 10.80 -1.04 4.88
CA GLU A 99 10.23 -2.36 5.18
C GLU A 99 8.72 -2.28 5.45
N LEU A 100 8.27 -1.29 6.22
CA LEU A 100 6.85 -1.09 6.49
C LEU A 100 6.04 -0.74 5.23
N ARG A 101 6.65 -0.10 4.23
CA ARG A 101 6.00 0.10 2.92
C ARG A 101 5.79 -1.22 2.20
N ASN A 102 6.78 -2.12 2.20
CA ASN A 102 6.64 -3.46 1.62
C ASN A 102 5.55 -4.25 2.35
N PHE A 103 5.52 -4.14 3.68
CA PHE A 103 4.46 -4.74 4.49
C PHE A 103 3.07 -4.18 4.15
N LEU A 104 2.95 -2.85 3.99
CA LEU A 104 1.70 -2.21 3.57
C LEU A 104 1.24 -2.65 2.17
N LYS A 105 2.18 -2.86 1.23
CA LYS A 105 1.86 -3.39 -0.10
C LYS A 105 1.25 -4.79 0.00
N ALA A 106 1.83 -5.67 0.82
CA ALA A 106 1.30 -7.02 1.04
C ALA A 106 -0.10 -7.02 1.66
N ILE A 107 -0.35 -6.12 2.63
CA ILE A 107 -1.69 -5.90 3.22
C ILE A 107 -2.71 -5.53 2.14
N LEU A 108 -2.39 -4.50 1.34
CA LEU A 108 -3.29 -4.03 0.28
C LEU A 108 -3.51 -5.08 -0.80
N PHE A 109 -2.46 -5.77 -1.23
CA PHE A 109 -2.53 -6.89 -2.17
C PHE A 109 -3.54 -7.95 -1.68
N THR A 110 -3.46 -8.32 -0.40
CA THR A 110 -4.34 -9.34 0.19
C THR A 110 -5.80 -8.89 0.14
N LYS A 111 -6.08 -7.66 0.57
CA LYS A 111 -7.43 -7.08 0.53
C LYS A 111 -8.02 -7.08 -0.88
N ILE A 112 -7.25 -6.62 -1.86
CA ILE A 112 -7.68 -6.56 -3.27
C ILE A 112 -7.94 -7.98 -3.80
N SER A 113 -7.08 -8.93 -3.43
CA SER A 113 -7.21 -10.32 -3.86
C SER A 113 -8.45 -10.99 -3.28
N PHE A 114 -8.77 -10.76 -1.99
CA PHE A 114 -10.00 -11.25 -1.38
C PHE A 114 -11.23 -10.70 -2.08
N GLU A 115 -11.26 -9.40 -2.34
CA GLU A 115 -12.38 -8.78 -3.04
C GLU A 115 -12.58 -9.41 -4.42
N ARG A 116 -11.51 -9.62 -5.18
CA ARG A 116 -11.60 -10.29 -6.49
C ARG A 116 -12.11 -11.72 -6.41
N VAL A 117 -11.66 -12.49 -5.42
CA VAL A 117 -12.15 -13.84 -5.19
C VAL A 117 -13.63 -13.83 -4.78
N ILE A 118 -14.04 -12.90 -3.92
CA ILE A 118 -15.44 -12.70 -3.53
C ILE A 118 -16.31 -12.40 -4.76
N GLN A 119 -15.89 -11.50 -5.63
CA GLN A 119 -16.61 -11.18 -6.87
C GLN A 119 -16.77 -12.42 -7.77
N ARG A 120 -15.74 -13.26 -7.84
CA ARG A 120 -15.81 -14.52 -8.59
C ARG A 120 -16.78 -15.50 -7.95
N LEU A 121 -16.74 -15.67 -6.62
CA LEU A 121 -17.67 -16.53 -5.88
C LEU A 121 -19.13 -16.06 -6.00
N GLN A 122 -19.37 -14.75 -5.96
CA GLN A 122 -20.70 -14.17 -6.22
C GLN A 122 -21.17 -14.51 -7.63
N THR A 123 -20.29 -14.39 -8.62
CA THR A 123 -20.60 -14.84 -9.99
C THR A 123 -20.93 -16.33 -10.00
N VAL A 124 -20.14 -17.19 -9.34
CA VAL A 124 -20.42 -18.64 -9.29
C VAL A 124 -21.77 -18.94 -8.63
N ARG A 125 -22.09 -18.27 -7.53
CA ARG A 125 -23.36 -18.41 -6.80
C ARG A 125 -24.57 -18.15 -7.70
N ASP A 126 -24.45 -17.23 -8.64
CA ASP A 126 -25.55 -16.81 -9.51
C ASP A 126 -25.71 -17.71 -10.76
N TYR A 127 -24.82 -18.71 -10.98
CA TYR A 127 -24.85 -19.63 -12.13
C TYR A 127 -25.35 -21.04 -11.76
N LYS A 128 -26.13 -21.66 -12.66
CA LYS A 128 -26.68 -23.02 -12.48
C LYS A 128 -25.69 -24.17 -12.71
N ASP A 129 -24.59 -23.94 -13.42
CA ASP A 129 -23.50 -24.92 -13.65
C ASP A 129 -22.26 -24.52 -12.82
N PHE A 130 -22.37 -24.74 -11.52
CA PHE A 130 -21.43 -24.21 -10.53
C PHE A 130 -20.17 -25.08 -10.36
N GLN A 131 -20.22 -26.36 -10.70
CA GLN A 131 -19.10 -27.29 -10.55
C GLN A 131 -17.91 -26.90 -11.43
N ALA A 132 -18.16 -26.43 -12.65
CA ALA A 132 -17.11 -25.97 -13.55
C ALA A 132 -16.49 -24.62 -13.15
N ALA A 133 -17.18 -23.86 -12.28
CA ALA A 133 -16.82 -22.50 -11.92
C ALA A 133 -16.04 -22.40 -10.59
N LEU A 134 -16.14 -23.39 -9.70
CA LEU A 134 -15.41 -23.43 -8.42
C LEU A 134 -13.93 -23.80 -8.54
N GLY A 135 -13.56 -24.62 -9.53
CA GLY A 135 -12.15 -25.00 -9.77
C GLY A 135 -11.21 -23.80 -9.94
N PRO A 136 -11.55 -22.81 -10.81
CA PRO A 136 -10.80 -21.56 -10.90
C PRO A 136 -10.70 -20.78 -9.60
N VAL A 137 -11.76 -20.74 -8.78
CA VAL A 137 -11.74 -20.05 -7.47
C VAL A 137 -10.78 -20.71 -6.50
N SER A 138 -10.81 -22.04 -6.41
CA SER A 138 -9.87 -22.82 -5.59
C SER A 138 -8.41 -22.53 -5.97
N LYS A 139 -8.12 -22.47 -7.28
CA LYS A 139 -6.78 -22.09 -7.78
C LYS A 139 -6.41 -20.64 -7.43
N MET A 140 -7.35 -19.69 -7.53
CA MET A 140 -7.12 -18.30 -7.13
C MET A 140 -6.75 -18.20 -5.65
N LEU A 141 -7.51 -18.87 -4.76
CA LEU A 141 -7.22 -18.90 -3.34
C LEU A 141 -5.84 -19.50 -3.03
N ALA A 142 -5.46 -20.57 -3.73
CA ALA A 142 -4.13 -21.16 -3.61
C ALA A 142 -3.02 -20.20 -4.06
N GLY A 143 -3.24 -19.44 -5.14
CA GLY A 143 -2.31 -18.40 -5.60
C GLY A 143 -2.13 -17.28 -4.56
N VAL A 144 -3.24 -16.74 -4.05
CA VAL A 144 -3.21 -15.70 -2.99
C VAL A 144 -2.50 -16.21 -1.73
N LYS A 145 -2.78 -17.44 -1.32
CA LYS A 145 -2.11 -18.10 -0.21
C LYS A 145 -0.59 -18.14 -0.42
N ASN A 146 -0.13 -18.59 -1.58
CA ASN A 146 1.30 -18.73 -1.86
C ASN A 146 2.04 -17.40 -1.74
N GLU A 147 1.44 -16.32 -2.23
CA GLU A 147 1.99 -14.97 -2.14
C GLU A 147 2.06 -14.44 -0.71
N ILE A 148 1.02 -14.70 0.10
CA ILE A 148 0.89 -14.04 1.41
C ILE A 148 1.40 -14.86 2.59
N SER A 149 1.55 -16.19 2.46
CA SER A 149 1.88 -17.08 3.60
C SER A 149 3.26 -16.82 4.20
N ALA A 150 4.20 -16.28 3.41
CA ALA A 150 5.52 -15.90 3.91
C ALA A 150 5.46 -14.71 4.88
N ILE A 151 4.45 -13.84 4.73
CA ILE A 151 4.30 -12.60 5.49
C ILE A 151 3.23 -12.77 6.58
N PHE A 152 2.15 -13.48 6.27
CA PHE A 152 1.01 -13.74 7.16
C PHE A 152 0.65 -15.24 7.19
N PRO A 153 1.38 -16.06 7.97
CA PRO A 153 1.13 -17.50 8.05
C PRO A 153 -0.31 -17.84 8.45
N LYS A 154 -0.88 -17.05 9.38
CA LYS A 154 -2.25 -17.26 9.87
C LYS A 154 -3.33 -17.06 8.80
N VAL A 155 -3.07 -16.16 7.86
CA VAL A 155 -3.95 -15.92 6.72
C VAL A 155 -3.83 -17.07 5.73
N GLY A 156 -2.61 -17.61 5.55
CA GLY A 156 -2.38 -18.82 4.79
C GLY A 156 -3.16 -20.04 5.32
N GLU A 157 -3.18 -20.24 6.64
CA GLU A 157 -3.98 -21.30 7.29
C GLU A 157 -5.49 -21.13 7.03
N THR A 158 -5.97 -19.89 7.10
CA THR A 158 -7.38 -19.55 6.86
C THR A 158 -7.78 -19.83 5.42
N LEU A 159 -6.94 -19.43 4.45
CA LEU A 159 -7.14 -19.69 3.03
C LEU A 159 -7.09 -21.18 2.70
N ASP A 160 -6.24 -21.95 3.37
CA ASP A 160 -6.20 -23.41 3.26
C ASP A 160 -7.51 -24.06 3.71
N GLU A 161 -8.08 -23.59 4.81
CA GLU A 161 -9.37 -24.09 5.29
C GLU A 161 -10.51 -23.72 4.34
N ILE A 162 -10.52 -22.47 3.83
CA ILE A 162 -11.50 -22.06 2.81
C ILE A 162 -11.38 -22.92 1.55
N ASN A 163 -10.15 -23.19 1.10
CA ASN A 163 -9.89 -23.99 -0.09
C ASN A 163 -10.31 -25.46 0.08
N ARG A 164 -10.13 -26.04 1.27
CA ARG A 164 -10.66 -27.37 1.62
C ARG A 164 -12.18 -27.39 1.55
N ASN A 165 -12.85 -26.39 2.13
CA ASN A 165 -14.32 -26.31 2.09
C ASN A 165 -14.87 -26.22 0.66
N ILE A 166 -14.21 -25.46 -0.22
CA ILE A 166 -14.59 -25.40 -1.65
C ILE A 166 -14.36 -26.75 -2.34
N THR A 167 -13.26 -27.44 -2.04
CA THR A 167 -12.95 -28.77 -2.60
C THR A 167 -13.99 -29.79 -2.16
N ASP A 168 -14.35 -29.81 -0.88
CA ASP A 168 -15.36 -30.71 -0.33
C ASP A 168 -16.74 -30.46 -0.96
N MET A 169 -17.09 -29.19 -1.22
CA MET A 169 -18.32 -28.80 -1.93
C MET A 169 -18.37 -29.34 -3.37
N MET A 170 -17.24 -29.28 -4.09
CA MET A 170 -17.14 -29.84 -5.43
C MET A 170 -17.34 -31.36 -5.41
N ILE A 171 -16.77 -32.05 -4.42
CA ILE A 171 -16.89 -33.52 -4.27
C ILE A 171 -18.32 -33.93 -3.89
N SER A 172 -18.93 -33.26 -2.91
CA SER A 172 -20.28 -33.60 -2.43
C SER A 172 -21.32 -33.47 -3.54
N THR A 173 -21.19 -32.44 -4.37
CA THR A 173 -22.10 -32.21 -5.49
C THR A 173 -21.88 -33.20 -6.64
N SER A 174 -20.63 -33.58 -6.94
CA SER A 174 -20.29 -34.56 -7.98
C SER A 174 -21.00 -35.91 -7.73
N ASN A 175 -21.10 -36.32 -6.46
CA ASN A 175 -21.74 -37.57 -6.09
C ASN A 175 -23.28 -37.53 -6.16
N SER A 176 -23.90 -36.34 -6.07
CA SER A 176 -25.35 -36.17 -6.12
C SER A 176 -25.93 -36.08 -7.54
N MET A 177 -25.11 -35.80 -8.56
CA MET A 177 -25.59 -35.57 -9.94
C MET A 177 -25.10 -36.57 -10.99
N GLY A 178 -24.51 -37.69 -10.59
CA GLY A 178 -24.19 -38.80 -11.51
C GLY A 178 -22.97 -38.52 -12.38
N GLY A 179 -21.78 -38.68 -11.79
CA GLY A 179 -20.54 -38.97 -12.51
C GLY A 179 -19.80 -37.76 -13.08
N PHE A 180 -18.82 -37.25 -12.32
CA PHE A 180 -17.79 -36.36 -12.86
C PHE A 180 -16.51 -37.13 -13.21
N ASN A 181 -15.94 -36.82 -14.37
CA ASN A 181 -14.60 -37.20 -14.76
C ASN A 181 -13.63 -36.15 -14.19
N THR A 182 -12.86 -36.51 -13.16
CA THR A 182 -11.84 -35.66 -12.50
C THR A 182 -10.70 -35.19 -13.43
N ASN A 183 -10.73 -35.61 -14.70
CA ASN A 183 -9.75 -35.30 -15.74
C ASN A 183 -10.09 -34.06 -16.58
N GLN A 184 -11.16 -33.31 -16.28
CA GLN A 184 -11.30 -31.98 -16.85
C GLN A 184 -10.26 -31.07 -16.21
N THR A 185 -9.12 -30.96 -16.90
CA THR A 185 -8.21 -29.82 -16.77
C THR A 185 -9.07 -28.58 -16.96
N PHE A 186 -9.54 -27.98 -15.85
CA PHE A 186 -9.99 -26.60 -15.85
C PHE A 186 -8.82 -25.81 -16.39
N MET A 187 -8.94 -25.42 -17.67
CA MET A 187 -7.89 -24.80 -18.45
C MET A 187 -7.24 -23.72 -17.59
N ILE A 188 -5.90 -23.76 -17.61
CA ILE A 188 -5.01 -22.81 -16.97
C ILE A 188 -5.51 -21.43 -17.34
N ASN A 189 -6.18 -20.77 -16.40
CA ASN A 189 -6.86 -19.53 -16.71
C ASN A 189 -5.86 -18.41 -16.47
N GLU A 190 -5.51 -17.71 -17.55
CA GLU A 190 -4.84 -16.41 -17.57
C GLU A 190 -5.36 -15.47 -16.46
N ASP A 191 -6.64 -15.64 -16.08
CA ASP A 191 -7.31 -14.97 -14.98
C ASP A 191 -6.59 -15.06 -13.62
N VAL A 192 -5.97 -16.19 -13.24
CA VAL A 192 -5.36 -16.32 -11.89
C VAL A 192 -4.12 -15.43 -11.77
N GLU A 193 -3.21 -15.58 -12.73
CA GLU A 193 -1.99 -14.80 -12.77
C GLU A 193 -2.30 -13.32 -12.97
N LYS A 194 -3.27 -13.00 -13.84
CA LYS A 194 -3.74 -11.63 -14.05
C LYS A 194 -4.33 -11.00 -12.78
N ILE A 195 -5.15 -11.73 -12.01
CA ILE A 195 -5.70 -11.25 -10.73
C ILE A 195 -4.58 -10.91 -9.75
N ILE A 196 -3.58 -11.78 -9.62
CA ILE A 196 -2.46 -11.58 -8.71
C ILE A 196 -1.62 -10.38 -9.17
N GLN A 197 -1.24 -10.34 -10.46
CA GLN A 197 -0.45 -9.26 -11.03
C GLN A 197 -1.14 -7.90 -10.95
N GLU A 198 -2.42 -7.82 -11.31
CA GLU A 198 -3.18 -6.58 -11.19
C GLU A 198 -3.37 -6.16 -9.73
N ALA A 199 -3.40 -7.11 -8.78
CA ALA A 199 -3.58 -6.80 -7.35
C ALA A 199 -2.30 -6.15 -6.82
N TRP A 200 -1.15 -6.71 -7.21
CA TRP A 200 0.16 -6.14 -6.94
C TRP A 200 0.30 -4.75 -7.54
N LYS A 201 -0.03 -4.58 -8.82
CA LYS A 201 0.00 -3.27 -9.49
C LYS A 201 -0.85 -2.22 -8.77
N LEU A 202 -2.04 -2.60 -8.33
CA LEU A 202 -2.94 -1.69 -7.62
C LEU A 202 -2.45 -1.38 -6.20
N ALA A 203 -1.91 -2.38 -5.49
CA ALA A 203 -1.28 -2.21 -4.19
C ALA A 203 -0.07 -1.26 -4.27
N ASP A 204 0.81 -1.46 -5.26
CA ASP A 204 1.96 -0.59 -5.52
C ASP A 204 1.53 0.86 -5.77
N SER A 205 0.58 1.07 -6.69
CA SER A 205 0.07 2.40 -6.98
C SER A 205 -0.54 3.07 -5.76
N ASN A 206 -1.24 2.31 -4.91
CA ASN A 206 -1.83 2.84 -3.69
C ASN A 206 -0.76 3.25 -2.67
N VAL A 207 0.25 2.41 -2.45
CA VAL A 207 1.35 2.75 -1.53
C VAL A 207 2.14 3.95 -2.03
N GLU A 208 2.39 4.06 -3.34
CA GLU A 208 3.09 5.20 -3.93
C GLU A 208 2.33 6.52 -3.76
N LYS A 209 1.00 6.52 -3.94
CA LYS A 209 0.16 7.71 -3.73
C LYS A 209 0.13 8.13 -2.27
N MET A 210 0.09 7.18 -1.35
CA MET A 210 -0.07 7.44 0.07
C MET A 210 1.24 7.83 0.76
N LEU A 211 2.38 7.35 0.26
CA LEU A 211 3.67 7.42 0.94
C LEU A 211 4.81 7.76 -0.06
N PRO A 212 5.31 9.01 -0.07
CA PRO A 212 6.45 9.38 -0.91
C PRO A 212 7.71 8.61 -0.52
N GLU A 213 8.60 8.35 -1.47
CA GLU A 213 9.82 7.59 -1.20
C GLU A 213 10.74 8.32 -0.21
N PRO A 214 11.16 7.67 0.89
CA PRO A 214 12.10 8.27 1.85
C PRO A 214 13.49 8.50 1.23
N LYS A 215 13.80 7.86 0.10
CA LYS A 215 15.09 7.98 -0.61
C LYS A 215 15.42 9.41 -1.06
N LYS A 216 14.42 10.29 -1.21
CA LYS A 216 14.66 11.72 -1.50
C LYS A 216 15.13 12.56 -0.30
N LEU A 217 15.07 12.01 0.93
CA LEU A 217 15.42 12.73 2.16
C LEU A 217 16.86 12.46 2.64
N ILE A 218 17.48 11.34 2.21
CA ILE A 218 18.84 10.93 2.64
C ILE A 218 19.90 11.18 1.56
N GLN A 219 19.50 11.32 0.29
CA GLN A 219 20.44 11.50 -0.84
C GLN A 219 21.13 12.87 -0.88
N GLN A 220 20.75 13.84 -0.05
CA GLN A 220 21.42 15.14 0.01
C GLN A 220 22.72 15.15 0.84
N THR A 221 23.04 14.08 1.58
CA THR A 221 24.25 14.06 2.44
C THR A 221 25.44 13.31 1.83
N THR A 222 25.24 12.40 0.87
CA THR A 222 26.35 11.60 0.29
C THR A 222 27.25 12.36 -0.69
N GLN A 223 26.94 13.63 -1.02
CA GLN A 223 27.81 14.49 -1.82
C GLN A 223 28.76 15.36 -0.98
N ILE A 224 28.58 15.44 0.34
CA ILE A 224 29.36 16.34 1.21
C ILE A 224 30.65 15.65 1.73
N THR A 225 30.70 14.31 1.78
CA THR A 225 31.90 13.59 2.26
C THR A 225 32.95 13.32 1.16
N ASN A 226 32.58 13.44 -0.12
CA ASN A 226 33.50 13.16 -1.24
C ASN A 226 34.18 14.41 -1.85
N LEU A 227 33.83 15.62 -1.40
CA LEU A 227 34.44 16.88 -1.90
C LEU A 227 35.60 17.42 -1.06
N SER A 228 35.79 16.94 0.18
CA SER A 228 36.82 17.46 1.11
C SER A 228 38.14 16.67 1.13
N THR A 229 38.29 15.58 0.35
CA THR A 229 39.50 14.73 0.39
C THR A 229 40.24 14.64 -0.96
N GLN A 230 39.84 15.38 -1.99
CA GLN A 230 40.55 15.36 -3.29
C GLN A 230 41.04 16.72 -3.80
N GLN A 231 40.86 17.80 -3.03
CA GLN A 231 41.36 19.13 -3.41
C GLN A 231 42.80 19.43 -2.95
N SER A 232 43.46 18.51 -2.24
CA SER A 232 44.83 18.71 -1.70
C SER A 232 45.95 17.97 -2.44
N THR A 233 45.70 17.23 -3.53
CA THR A 233 46.78 16.42 -4.15
C THR A 233 46.83 16.34 -5.68
N GLN A 234 46.14 17.20 -6.43
CA GLN A 234 46.24 17.21 -7.91
C GLN A 234 46.50 18.60 -8.52
N ARG A 235 47.20 19.48 -7.77
CA ARG A 235 47.84 20.68 -8.37
C ARG A 235 49.28 20.46 -8.85
N GLU A 236 49.82 19.24 -8.79
CA GLU A 236 51.22 18.97 -9.16
C GLU A 236 51.45 17.98 -10.33
N ILE A 237 50.43 17.46 -11.03
CA ILE A 237 50.66 16.45 -12.11
C ILE A 237 50.13 16.86 -13.50
N ASN A 238 49.61 18.08 -13.69
CA ASN A 238 49.18 18.56 -15.02
C ASN A 238 50.26 19.35 -15.79
N GLN A 239 51.52 18.98 -15.59
CA GLN A 239 52.57 19.22 -16.59
C GLN A 239 53.02 17.88 -17.16
N GLN A 240 52.38 17.44 -18.25
CA GLN A 240 53.00 16.84 -19.44
C GLN A 240 52.02 15.94 -20.22
N LYS A 241 51.80 16.33 -21.49
CA LYS A 241 51.54 15.48 -22.69
C LYS A 241 50.17 14.75 -22.73
N SER A 242 49.41 14.66 -23.82
CA SER A 242 49.51 15.15 -25.20
C SER A 242 48.27 14.67 -25.99
N ILE A 243 47.58 15.59 -26.66
CA ILE A 243 47.15 15.56 -28.09
C ILE A 243 46.12 14.49 -28.59
N VAL A 244 45.10 15.01 -29.32
CA VAL A 244 44.09 14.45 -30.27
C VAL A 244 42.95 13.57 -29.68
N ASN A 245 41.63 13.73 -29.96
CA ASN A 245 40.83 14.22 -31.10
C ASN A 245 39.52 14.89 -30.58
N LYS A 246 39.16 16.14 -30.92
CA LYS A 246 38.27 16.59 -32.04
C LYS A 246 37.15 15.57 -32.39
N THR A 247 35.85 15.86 -32.27
CA THR A 247 35.07 16.68 -33.24
C THR A 247 33.60 16.80 -32.79
N GLU A 248 33.10 18.06 -32.66
CA GLU A 248 31.78 18.66 -33.07
C GLU A 248 30.44 17.98 -32.67
N LYS A 249 29.31 18.64 -32.35
CA LYS A 249 28.68 19.95 -32.71
C LYS A 249 27.56 20.23 -31.66
N ILE A 250 27.51 21.38 -30.97
CA ILE A 250 26.72 22.62 -31.26
C ILE A 250 25.26 22.34 -31.67
N GLN A 251 24.27 22.65 -30.81
CA GLN A 251 23.48 23.91 -30.84
C GLN A 251 22.39 23.98 -29.73
N LEU A 252 22.28 25.15 -29.11
CA LEU A 252 21.17 25.57 -28.24
C LEU A 252 20.03 26.13 -29.11
N GLU A 253 18.76 25.96 -28.68
CA GLU A 253 17.79 27.06 -28.40
C GLU A 253 16.33 26.59 -28.20
N ALA A 254 15.62 27.40 -27.41
CA ALA A 254 14.17 27.59 -27.28
C ALA A 254 13.33 26.72 -26.30
N GLN A 255 12.99 27.38 -25.19
CA GLN A 255 11.96 27.07 -24.19
C GLN A 255 10.56 27.43 -24.72
N THR A 256 9.53 26.66 -24.35
CA THR A 256 8.18 27.10 -23.88
C THR A 256 7.43 25.85 -23.38
N SER A 257 7.21 25.64 -22.08
CA SER A 257 6.15 26.17 -21.19
C SER A 257 4.88 25.30 -21.12
N SER A 258 4.79 24.44 -20.09
CA SER A 258 3.56 24.13 -19.33
C SER A 258 3.85 23.13 -18.19
N SER A 259 4.31 23.64 -17.04
CA SER A 259 4.51 22.84 -15.82
C SER A 259 3.17 22.60 -15.11
N SER A 260 2.55 21.45 -15.38
CA SER A 260 1.34 21.02 -14.68
C SER A 260 1.66 20.60 -13.25
N TYR A 261 1.61 21.52 -12.29
CA TYR A 261 1.63 21.18 -10.87
C TYR A 261 0.43 20.29 -10.54
N ASN A 262 0.68 19.16 -9.85
CA ASN A 262 -0.39 18.29 -9.36
C ASN A 262 -1.24 19.04 -8.32
N ILE A 263 -2.55 19.05 -8.51
CA ILE A 263 -3.49 19.85 -7.70
C ILE A 263 -3.43 19.51 -6.22
N GLU A 264 -3.15 18.25 -5.85
CA GLU A 264 -3.08 17.81 -4.46
C GLU A 264 -1.83 18.34 -3.74
N ILE A 265 -0.75 18.56 -4.48
CA ILE A 265 0.46 19.23 -3.95
C ILE A 265 0.16 20.70 -3.66
N VAL A 266 -0.55 21.37 -4.58
CA VAL A 266 -0.95 22.77 -4.42
C VAL A 266 -1.90 22.94 -3.22
N GLU A 267 -2.86 22.02 -3.04
CA GLU A 267 -3.74 22.00 -1.86
C GLU A 267 -2.95 21.93 -0.55
N ASN A 268 -1.91 21.10 -0.48
CA ASN A 268 -1.09 20.96 0.72
C ASN A 268 -0.23 22.19 1.01
N ILE A 269 0.32 22.83 -0.04
CA ILE A 269 1.05 24.10 0.08
C ILE A 269 0.13 25.17 0.67
N ILE A 270 -1.09 25.28 0.14
CA ILE A 270 -2.09 26.26 0.60
C ILE A 270 -2.49 25.99 2.06
N LEU A 271 -2.77 24.74 2.45
CA LEU A 271 -3.12 24.41 3.83
C LEU A 271 -2.00 24.75 4.81
N ASN A 272 -0.74 24.51 4.44
CA ASN A 272 0.40 24.86 5.28
C ASN A 272 0.56 26.37 5.41
N GLU A 273 0.37 27.13 4.33
CA GLU A 273 0.45 28.58 4.39
C GLU A 273 -0.67 29.18 5.24
N ILE A 274 -1.91 28.70 5.08
CA ILE A 274 -3.06 29.10 5.92
C ILE A 274 -2.78 28.83 7.41
N LYS A 275 -2.18 27.69 7.75
CA LYS A 275 -1.82 27.35 9.14
C LYS A 275 -0.75 28.30 9.69
N LYS A 276 0.26 28.62 8.88
CA LYS A 276 1.39 29.49 9.27
C LYS A 276 0.95 30.94 9.48
N THR A 277 0.04 31.43 8.65
CA THR A 277 -0.44 32.83 8.70
C THR A 277 -1.67 33.02 9.58
N GLY A 278 -2.14 31.97 10.26
CA GLY A 278 -3.31 32.03 11.14
C GLY A 278 -4.62 32.31 10.38
N GLY A 279 -4.77 31.78 9.17
CA GLY A 279 -6.00 31.89 8.38
C GLY A 279 -5.97 32.93 7.24
N LYS A 280 -4.88 33.68 7.06
CA LYS A 280 -4.78 34.73 6.04
C LYS A 280 -3.92 34.30 4.86
N LEU A 281 -4.49 34.22 3.67
CA LEU A 281 -3.75 33.75 2.48
C LEU A 281 -3.39 34.90 1.54
N ASN A 282 -2.09 35.05 1.23
CA ASN A 282 -1.61 35.97 0.20
C ASN A 282 -1.27 35.21 -1.09
N ILE A 283 -2.17 35.32 -2.09
CA ILE A 283 -2.02 34.60 -3.37
C ILE A 283 -0.76 35.05 -4.13
N GLN A 284 -0.41 36.34 -4.08
CA GLN A 284 0.74 36.88 -4.81
C GLN A 284 2.07 36.40 -4.24
N GLU A 285 2.13 36.17 -2.94
CA GLU A 285 3.31 35.60 -2.27
C GLU A 285 3.49 34.13 -2.68
N ILE A 286 2.39 33.37 -2.76
CA ILE A 286 2.44 31.96 -3.18
C ILE A 286 2.87 31.82 -4.64
N THR A 287 2.36 32.65 -5.54
CA THR A 287 2.78 32.63 -6.95
C THR A 287 4.28 32.91 -7.08
N THR A 288 4.80 33.84 -6.28
CA THR A 288 6.22 34.26 -6.33
C THR A 288 7.14 33.22 -5.68
N ASN A 289 6.76 32.69 -4.52
CA ASN A 289 7.60 31.78 -3.75
C ASN A 289 7.62 30.36 -4.33
N TYR A 290 6.51 29.91 -4.92
CA TYR A 290 6.35 28.53 -5.38
C TYR A 290 6.22 28.39 -6.90
N GLY A 291 6.16 29.50 -7.65
CA GLY A 291 6.03 29.47 -9.11
C GLY A 291 4.71 28.87 -9.59
N ILE A 292 3.67 28.91 -8.76
CA ILE A 292 2.36 28.31 -9.06
C ILE A 292 1.47 29.37 -9.73
N ASP A 293 0.83 29.00 -10.83
CA ASP A 293 -0.12 29.88 -11.51
C ASP A 293 -1.34 30.18 -10.61
N LYS A 294 -1.84 31.43 -10.71
CA LYS A 294 -3.01 31.88 -9.93
C LYS A 294 -4.22 30.96 -10.12
N GLU A 295 -4.45 30.50 -11.34
CA GLU A 295 -5.56 29.59 -11.67
C GLU A 295 -5.48 28.27 -10.90
N LYS A 296 -4.28 27.70 -10.75
CA LYS A 296 -4.07 26.47 -9.97
C LYS A 296 -4.27 26.68 -8.47
N ILE A 297 -3.90 27.86 -7.96
CA ILE A 297 -4.15 28.23 -6.55
C ILE A 297 -5.65 28.35 -6.30
N TYR A 298 -6.40 28.98 -7.20
CA TYR A 298 -7.86 29.08 -7.10
C TYR A 298 -8.56 27.72 -7.20
N GLU A 299 -8.11 26.86 -8.12
CA GLU A 299 -8.61 25.48 -8.26
C GLU A 299 -8.42 24.68 -6.96
N ALA A 300 -7.24 24.78 -6.34
CA ALA A 300 -6.93 24.11 -5.09
C ALA A 300 -7.77 24.66 -3.92
N LEU A 301 -7.96 25.98 -3.83
CA LEU A 301 -8.83 26.60 -2.82
C LEU A 301 -10.29 26.12 -2.95
N TYR A 302 -10.80 26.02 -4.18
CA TYR A 302 -12.14 25.51 -4.43
C TYR A 302 -12.28 24.06 -3.97
N ASN A 303 -11.30 23.20 -4.28
CA ASN A 303 -11.31 21.80 -3.84
C ASN A 303 -11.24 21.67 -2.33
N LEU A 304 -10.39 22.45 -1.66
CA LEU A 304 -10.29 22.44 -0.20
C LEU A 304 -11.59 22.88 0.48
N LYS A 305 -12.28 23.88 -0.09
CA LYS A 305 -13.62 24.29 0.38
C LYS A 305 -14.63 23.17 0.19
N LYS A 306 -14.67 22.54 -0.99
CA LYS A 306 -15.57 21.40 -1.28
C LYS A 306 -15.31 20.20 -0.36
N LYS A 307 -14.06 19.96 0.01
CA LYS A 307 -13.64 18.93 0.97
C LYS A 307 -13.92 19.32 2.44
N GLY A 308 -14.45 20.51 2.71
CA GLY A 308 -14.72 21.01 4.06
C GLY A 308 -13.46 21.29 4.89
N LYS A 309 -12.29 21.38 4.25
CA LYS A 309 -11.01 21.60 4.95
C LYS A 309 -10.75 23.08 5.26
N ILE A 310 -11.38 23.98 4.53
CA ILE A 310 -11.29 25.43 4.72
C ILE A 310 -12.67 26.07 4.53
N GLU A 311 -12.88 27.20 5.18
CA GLU A 311 -13.99 28.10 4.91
C GLU A 311 -13.41 29.42 4.41
N ILE A 312 -13.85 29.89 3.24
CA ILE A 312 -13.38 31.16 2.66
C ILE A 312 -14.36 32.24 3.10
N LYS A 313 -13.91 33.14 3.97
CA LYS A 313 -14.63 34.36 4.32
C LYS A 313 -14.06 35.48 3.46
N ASP A 314 -14.86 35.98 2.53
CA ASP A 314 -14.50 37.20 1.82
C ASP A 314 -14.42 38.34 2.83
N ASN A 315 -13.23 38.90 3.02
CA ASN A 315 -13.10 40.15 3.75
C ASN A 315 -13.51 41.27 2.78
N PRO A 316 -14.64 41.97 2.98
CA PRO A 316 -14.90 43.16 2.21
C PRO A 316 -13.75 44.14 2.50
N LYS A 317 -13.17 44.68 1.42
CA LYS A 317 -12.06 45.63 1.47
C LYS A 317 -12.34 46.80 2.41
#